data_AF-A0A4Q3AIZ7-F1
#
_entry.id   AF-A0A4Q3AIZ7-F1
#
_cell.length_a   1.000
_cell.length_b   1.000
_cell.length_c   1.000
_cell.angle_alpha   90.00
_cell.angle_beta   90.00
_cell.angle_gamma   90.00
#
_symmetry.space_group_name_H-M   'P 1'
#
loop_
_entity.id
_entity.type
_entity.pdbx_description
1 polymer ?
#
loop_
_entity_poly.entity_id
_entity_poly.type
_entity_poly.pdbx_seq_one_letter_code
_entity_poly.pdbx_strand_id
1 'polypeptide(L)'
;MGTHRAVIAEGYSAFEGRKWVRWTAKMRASFLDHLAATCNVKASAEFIGVDPVSVYALRRRDARFTEAWGEALALGYEMLETLLVG
;
A
#
# COMPACT_ATOMS: atom_id res chain seq x y z
N MET A 1 20.07 -19.55 -16.63
CA MET A 1 19.70 -19.46 -15.21
C MET A 1 19.41 -18.00 -14.91
N GLY A 2 18.15 -17.64 -14.69
CA GLY A 2 17.71 -16.24 -14.58
C GLY A 2 16.20 -16.11 -14.69
N THR A 3 15.48 -16.87 -13.86
CA THR A 3 14.11 -16.55 -13.46
C THR A 3 14.17 -15.20 -12.72
N HIS A 4 13.28 -14.21 -12.86
CA HIS A 4 11.83 -14.26 -12.81
C HIS A 4 11.24 -13.04 -13.57
N ARG A 5 10.48 -13.27 -14.64
CA ARG A 5 9.49 -12.30 -15.13
C ARG A 5 8.20 -12.55 -14.34
N ALA A 6 8.06 -11.91 -13.18
CA ALA A 6 6.74 -11.69 -12.61
C ALA A 6 6.16 -10.45 -13.31
N VAL A 7 5.34 -10.71 -14.33
CA VAL A 7 4.51 -9.68 -14.97
C VAL A 7 3.40 -9.36 -13.97
N ILE A 8 3.62 -8.37 -13.10
CA ILE A 8 2.59 -7.85 -12.20
C ILE A 8 2.12 -6.51 -12.78
N ALA A 9 0.80 -6.35 -12.85
CA ALA A 9 0.05 -5.28 -13.50
C ALA A 9 0.74 -3.90 -13.47
N GLU A 10 0.89 -3.29 -14.66
CA GLU A 10 1.27 -1.89 -14.87
C GLU A 10 2.22 -1.25 -13.84
N GLY A 11 3.52 -1.51 -13.98
CA GLY A 11 4.53 -0.49 -13.72
C GLY A 11 5.12 -0.38 -12.31
N TYR A 12 4.85 -1.29 -11.37
CA TYR A 12 5.52 -1.28 -10.07
C TYR A 12 6.49 -2.46 -9.94
N SER A 13 7.77 -2.14 -10.20
CA SER A 13 8.88 -3.09 -10.24
C SER A 13 9.08 -3.79 -8.90
N ALA A 14 9.01 -5.12 -8.92
CA ALA A 14 9.50 -5.97 -7.86
C ALA A 14 11.02 -5.76 -7.68
N PHE A 15 11.38 -4.90 -6.73
CA PHE A 15 12.35 -5.22 -5.70
C PHE A 15 13.71 -5.85 -6.02
N GLU A 16 14.41 -5.30 -7.01
CA GLU A 16 15.85 -5.54 -7.11
C GLU A 16 16.58 -4.19 -7.06
N GLY A 17 17.10 -3.85 -5.87
CA GLY A 17 18.27 -2.98 -5.71
C GLY A 17 18.07 -1.47 -5.59
N ARG A 18 16.87 -0.89 -5.63
CA ARG A 18 16.70 0.57 -5.43
C ARG A 18 15.92 0.91 -4.17
N LYS A 19 16.66 1.39 -3.15
CA LYS A 19 16.16 1.97 -1.88
C LYS A 19 15.17 3.15 -2.02
N TRP A 20 14.84 3.57 -3.24
CA TRP A 20 14.11 4.81 -3.49
C TRP A 20 12.94 4.57 -4.43
N VAL A 21 11.74 4.61 -3.86
CA VAL A 21 10.47 4.50 -4.58
C VAL A 21 10.08 5.87 -5.15
N ARG A 22 9.85 5.93 -6.46
CA ARG A 22 9.23 7.10 -7.10
C ARG A 22 7.71 7.01 -6.93
N TRP A 23 7.19 7.69 -5.91
CA TRP A 23 5.77 7.68 -5.61
C TRP A 23 4.95 8.46 -6.64
N THR A 24 3.96 7.80 -7.24
CA THR A 24 2.94 8.42 -8.08
C THR A 24 1.62 8.56 -7.33
N ALA A 25 0.70 9.38 -7.84
CA ALA A 25 -0.64 9.49 -7.28
C ALA A 25 -1.40 8.14 -7.34
N LYS A 26 -1.28 7.40 -8.46
CA LYS A 26 -1.90 6.07 -8.63
C LYS A 26 -1.39 5.07 -7.58
N MET A 27 -0.08 5.04 -7.29
CA MET A 27 0.46 4.18 -6.22
C MET A 27 -0.17 4.45 -4.87
N ARG A 28 -0.24 5.73 -4.50
CA ARG A 28 -0.75 6.15 -3.19
C ARG A 28 -2.23 5.79 -3.06
N ALA A 29 -3.01 6.06 -4.11
CA ALA A 29 -4.42 5.70 -4.15
C ALA A 29 -4.63 4.18 -4.05
N SER A 30 -3.95 3.38 -4.88
CA SER A 30 -4.06 1.91 -4.83
C SER A 30 -3.62 1.31 -3.50
N PHE A 31 -2.61 1.89 -2.86
CA PHE A 31 -2.19 1.46 -1.53
C PHE A 31 -3.27 1.75 -0.48
N LEU A 32 -3.82 2.96 -0.47
CA LEU A 32 -4.83 3.37 0.52
C LEU A 32 -6.14 2.61 0.36
N ASP A 33 -6.57 2.36 -0.88
CA ASP A 33 -7.75 1.55 -1.21
C ASP A 33 -7.61 0.12 -0.68
N HIS A 34 -6.47 -0.54 -0.99
CA HIS A 34 -6.20 -1.88 -0.48
C HIS A 34 -6.04 -1.91 1.04
N LEU A 35 -5.48 -0.85 1.65
CA LEU A 35 -5.36 -0.73 3.09
C LEU A 35 -6.73 -0.61 3.76
N ALA A 36 -7.66 0.17 3.20
CA ALA A 36 -9.01 0.28 3.72
C ALA A 36 -9.76 -1.06 3.69
N ALA A 37 -9.59 -1.84 2.61
CA ALA A 37 -10.24 -3.13 2.45
C ALA A 37 -9.67 -4.23 3.37
N THR A 38 -8.40 -4.13 3.78
CA THR A 38 -7.69 -5.26 4.43
C THR A 38 -7.14 -4.95 5.81
N CYS A 39 -7.03 -3.67 6.18
CA CYS A 39 -6.29 -3.19 7.35
C CYS A 39 -4.85 -3.76 7.45
N ASN A 40 -4.26 -4.23 6.33
CA ASN A 40 -2.98 -4.93 6.32
C ASN A 40 -1.95 -4.19 5.45
N VAL A 41 -1.01 -3.53 6.12
CA VAL A 41 0.05 -2.74 5.46
C VAL A 41 0.97 -3.59 4.61
N LYS A 42 1.35 -4.78 5.08
CA LYS A 42 2.27 -5.66 4.35
C LYS A 42 1.63 -6.12 3.05
N ALA A 43 0.40 -6.62 3.13
CA ALA A 43 -0.36 -7.03 1.95
C ALA A 43 -0.58 -5.85 0.98
N SER A 44 -0.89 -4.66 1.49
CA SER A 44 -1.09 -3.46 0.66
C SER A 44 0.20 -2.97 -0.01
N ALA A 45 1.35 -3.10 0.66
CA ALA A 45 2.65 -2.77 0.09
C ALA A 45 3.05 -3.77 -1.01
N GLU A 46 2.84 -5.07 -0.76
CA GLU A 46 3.04 -6.14 -1.75
C GLU A 46 2.11 -5.96 -2.96
N PHE A 47 0.85 -5.55 -2.74
CA PHE A 47 -0.13 -5.28 -3.80
C PHE A 47 0.34 -4.18 -4.78
N ILE A 48 0.95 -3.11 -4.27
CA ILE A 48 1.54 -2.06 -5.12
C ILE A 48 3.02 -2.29 -5.47
N GLY A 49 3.58 -3.46 -5.15
CA GLY A 49 4.94 -3.86 -5.52
C GLY A 49 6.07 -3.07 -4.84
N VAL A 50 5.90 -2.63 -3.59
CA VAL A 50 6.92 -1.85 -2.86
C VAL A 50 7.21 -2.38 -1.45
N ASP A 51 8.33 -1.92 -0.87
CA ASP A 51 8.70 -2.31 0.49
C ASP A 51 7.81 -1.64 1.53
N PRO A 52 7.32 -2.38 2.54
CA PRO A 52 6.66 -1.78 3.69
C PRO A 52 7.49 -0.66 4.33
N VAL A 53 8.82 -0.78 4.39
CA VAL A 53 9.73 0.27 4.87
C VAL A 53 9.62 1.54 4.02
N SER A 54 9.48 1.41 2.70
CA SER A 54 9.30 2.56 1.80
C SER A 54 7.96 3.26 2.03
N VAL A 55 6.91 2.50 2.34
CA VAL A 55 5.58 3.01 2.71
C VAL A 55 5.67 3.82 4.01
N TYR A 56 6.30 3.28 5.05
CA TYR A 56 6.50 4.01 6.32
C TYR A 56 7.40 5.24 6.14
N ALA A 57 8.41 5.17 5.27
CA ALA A 57 9.24 6.32 4.94
C ALA A 57 8.44 7.43 4.24
N LEU A 58 7.49 7.07 3.35
CA LEU A 58 6.55 8.05 2.78
C LEU A 58 5.66 8.66 3.85
N ARG A 59 5.04 7.84 4.70
CA ARG A 59 4.15 8.30 5.78
C ARG A 59 4.84 9.32 6.69
N ARG A 60 6.08 9.04 7.12
CA ARG A 60 6.82 9.97 8.00
C ARG A 60 7.08 11.35 7.39
N ARG A 61 7.18 11.48 6.06
CA ARG A 61 7.54 12.74 5.39
C ARG A 61 6.38 13.48 4.73
N ASP A 62 5.22 12.84 4.63
CA ASP A 62 4.06 13.36 3.89
C ASP A 62 2.83 13.36 4.81
N ALA A 63 2.49 14.56 5.30
CA ALA A 63 1.38 14.75 6.23
C ALA A 63 0.03 14.40 5.58
N ARG A 64 -0.18 14.78 4.30
CA ARG A 64 -1.43 14.46 3.58
C ARG A 64 -1.61 12.97 3.39
N PHE A 65 -0.53 12.25 3.07
CA PHE A 65 -0.57 10.79 3.00
C PHE A 65 -0.85 10.15 4.37
N THR A 66 -0.38 10.76 5.46
CA THR A 66 -0.68 10.30 6.82
C THR A 66 -2.14 10.52 7.21
N GLU A 67 -2.74 11.65 6.83
CA GLU A 67 -4.16 11.93 7.02
C GLU A 67 -5.01 10.90 6.26
N ALA A 68 -4.76 10.74 4.95
CA ALA A 68 -5.49 9.79 4.11
C ALA A 68 -5.32 8.33 4.56
N TRP A 69 -4.18 7.98 5.18
CA TRP A 69 -3.99 6.69 5.82
C TRP A 69 -4.94 6.49 7.00
N GLY A 70 -5.08 7.50 7.85
CA GLY A 70 -6.01 7.47 8.98
C GLY A 70 -7.44 7.26 8.52
N GLU A 71 -7.85 7.98 7.46
CA GLU A 71 -9.17 7.82 6.82
C GLU A 71 -9.37 6.41 6.27
N ALA A 72 -8.39 5.86 5.55
CA ALA A 72 -8.44 4.50 5.02
C ALA A 72 -8.65 3.46 6.12
N LEU A 73 -7.93 3.57 7.24
CA LEU A 73 -8.12 2.66 8.38
C LEU A 73 -9.49 2.85 9.05
N ALA A 74 -9.99 4.08 9.17
CA ALA A 74 -11.31 4.36 9.72
C ALA A 74 -12.43 3.69 8.89
N LEU A 75 -12.33 3.73 7.55
CA LEU A 75 -13.25 3.01 6.66
C LEU A 75 -13.21 1.48 6.87
N GLY A 76 -12.02 0.93 7.12
CA GLY A 76 -11.87 -0.49 7.46
C GLY A 76 -12.52 -0.88 8.79
N TYR A 77 -12.61 0.05 9.75
CA TYR A 77 -13.33 -0.17 11.02
C TYR A 77 -14.85 -0.28 10.82
N GLU A 78 -15.46 0.54 9.95
CA GLU A 78 -16.89 0.40 9.63
C GLU A 78 -17.21 -0.97 9.00
N MET A 79 -16.31 -1.50 8.18
CA MET A 79 -16.46 -2.85 7.60
C MET A 79 -16.34 -3.96 8.67
N LEU A 80 -15.41 -3.82 9.62
CA LEU A 80 -15.23 -4.77 10.73
C LEU A 80 -16.41 -4.75 11.71
N GLU A 81 -16.98 -3.59 12.00
CA GLU A 81 -18.21 -3.48 12.80
C GLU A 81 -19.42 -4.13 12.09
N THR A 82 -19.53 -3.98 10.76
CA THR A 82 -20.60 -4.63 9.98
C THR A 82 -20.50 -6.17 9.98
N LEU A 83 -19.29 -6.73 10.04
CA LEU A 83 -19.05 -8.19 10.05
C LEU A 83 -19.16 -8.83 11.45
N LEU A 84 -19.02 -8.05 12.53
CA LEU A 84 -19.07 -8.55 13.92
C LEU A 84 -20.44 -8.39 14.59
N VAL A 85 -21.32 -7.53 14.04
CA VAL A 85 -22.64 -7.20 14.63
C VAL A 85 -23.80 -7.54 13.67
N GLY A 86 -23.52 -8.13 12.51
CA GLY A 86 -24.49 -8.59 11.50
C GLY A 86 -24.81 -10.08 11.59
#